data_AF-A0A7D3ZYA6-F1
#
_entry.id   AF-A0A7D3ZYA6-F1
#
_cell.length_a   1.000
_cell.length_b   1.000
_cell.length_c   1.000
_cell.angle_alpha   90.00
_cell.angle_beta   90.00
_cell.angle_gamma   90.00
#
_symmetry.space_group_name_H-M   'P 1'
#
loop_
_entity.id
_entity.type
_entity.pdbx_description
1 polymer ?
#
loop_
_entity_poly.entity_id
_entity_poly.type
_entity_poly.pdbx_seq_one_letter_code
_entity_poly.pdbx_strand_id
1 'polypeptide(L)'
;MHRTVMIAEYLRPYAQWRIARPDPADDCRNARAAIGLIDAASYVGQLDDRDRVIVRLAVAGCFAKGRFDPGPEGEALVRHWHYDDAVGGAADLLDGLAACAERAASAERAASHGQAASDGQVASDERAVSDERAVSDERAVSGEQAVSDEQARRAAAFSLH
;
A
#
# COMPACT_ATOMS: atom_id res chain seq x y z
N MET A 1 -22.60 15.26 -11.06
CA MET A 1 -22.18 15.75 -9.72
C MET A 1 -20.69 16.05 -9.79
N HIS A 2 -20.26 17.23 -9.33
CA HIS A 2 -18.85 17.64 -9.37
C HIS A 2 -18.02 16.79 -8.42
N ARG A 3 -16.76 16.52 -8.77
CA ARG A 3 -15.88 15.67 -7.96
C ARG A 3 -15.60 16.29 -6.60
N THR A 4 -15.44 17.61 -6.57
CA THR A 4 -15.27 18.39 -5.34
C THR A 4 -16.46 18.26 -4.39
N VAL A 5 -17.68 18.24 -4.91
CA VAL A 5 -18.91 18.01 -4.12
C VAL A 5 -18.92 16.60 -3.53
N MET A 6 -18.51 15.59 -4.30
CA MET A 6 -18.45 14.21 -3.79
C MET A 6 -17.47 14.07 -2.62
N ILE A 7 -16.32 14.74 -2.67
CA ILE A 7 -15.35 14.73 -1.57
C ILE A 7 -15.93 15.44 -0.35
N ALA A 8 -16.52 16.63 -0.52
CA ALA A 8 -17.11 17.37 0.59
C ALA A 8 -18.23 16.57 1.27
N GLU A 9 -19.08 15.90 0.50
CA GLU A 9 -20.14 15.02 1.03
C GLU A 9 -19.59 13.78 1.73
N TYR A 10 -18.43 13.27 1.32
CA TYR A 10 -17.75 12.18 2.02
C TYR A 10 -17.18 12.62 3.38
N LEU A 11 -16.61 13.83 3.48
CA LEU A 11 -15.95 14.31 4.70
C LEU A 11 -16.94 14.74 5.80
N ARG A 12 -18.07 15.36 5.41
CA ARG A 12 -19.07 15.91 6.36
C ARG A 12 -19.61 14.89 7.37
N PRO A 13 -19.98 13.65 6.99
CA PRO A 13 -20.41 12.63 7.95
C PRO A 13 -19.35 12.28 9.01
N TYR A 14 -18.06 12.27 8.65
CA TYR A 14 -16.99 12.06 9.62
C TYR A 14 -16.90 13.20 10.62
N ALA A 15 -16.97 14.45 10.16
CA ALA A 15 -17.01 15.61 11.06
C ALA A 15 -18.22 15.57 12.00
N GLN A 16 -19.40 15.24 11.48
CA GLN A 16 -20.62 15.09 12.28
C GLN A 16 -20.49 13.98 13.33
N TRP A 17 -19.93 12.83 12.97
CA TRP A 17 -19.68 11.73 13.89
C TRP A 17 -18.77 12.13 15.05
N ARG A 18 -17.76 12.97 14.78
CA ARG A 18 -16.88 13.54 15.81
C ARG A 18 -17.62 14.48 16.75
N ILE A 19 -18.42 15.40 16.21
CA ILE A 19 -19.22 16.36 16.99
C ILE A 19 -20.22 15.63 17.89
N ALA A 20 -20.83 14.56 17.39
CA ALA A 20 -21.80 13.76 18.14
C ALA A 20 -21.20 12.88 19.25
N ARG A 21 -19.87 12.85 19.40
CA ARG A 21 -19.15 12.06 20.41
C ARG A 21 -18.27 12.95 21.30
N PRO A 22 -18.86 13.87 22.08
CA PRO A 22 -18.09 14.60 23.07
C PRO A 22 -17.60 13.62 24.14
N ASP A 23 -16.29 13.56 24.35
CA ASP A 23 -15.67 12.83 25.45
C ASP A 23 -14.78 13.82 26.22
N PRO A 24 -15.14 14.21 27.46
CA PRO A 24 -14.34 15.15 28.25
C PRO A 24 -12.90 14.70 28.51
N ALA A 25 -12.61 13.39 28.40
CA ALA A 25 -11.27 12.85 28.53
C ALA A 25 -10.48 12.86 27.21
N ASP A 26 -11.09 13.30 26.10
CA ASP A 26 -10.46 13.27 24.78
C ASP A 26 -9.51 14.43 24.51
N ASP A 27 -9.30 15.36 25.43
CA ASP A 27 -8.42 16.53 25.27
C ASP A 27 -8.72 17.33 23.97
N CYS A 28 -10.01 17.54 23.72
CA CYS A 28 -10.55 18.21 22.54
C CYS A 28 -10.19 17.51 21.21
N ARG A 29 -9.74 16.26 21.21
CA ARG A 29 -9.34 15.54 19.99
C ARG A 29 -10.50 15.37 19.01
N ASN A 30 -11.70 15.03 19.47
CA ASN A 30 -12.85 14.94 18.55
C ASN A 30 -13.21 16.31 17.99
N ALA A 31 -13.19 17.37 18.81
CA ALA A 31 -13.48 18.73 18.34
C ALA A 31 -12.46 19.19 17.28
N ARG A 32 -11.17 18.93 17.52
CA ARG A 32 -10.07 19.27 16.62
C ARG A 32 -10.18 18.55 15.28
N ALA A 33 -10.39 17.22 15.32
CA ALA A 33 -10.63 16.42 14.13
C ALA A 33 -11.87 16.90 13.35
N ALA A 34 -12.95 17.26 14.05
CA ALA A 34 -14.16 17.79 13.41
C ALA A 34 -13.89 19.10 12.66
N ILE A 35 -13.18 20.05 13.29
CA ILE A 35 -12.81 21.33 12.67
C ILE A 35 -11.96 21.09 11.42
N GLY A 36 -10.90 20.26 11.53
CA GLY A 36 -10.04 19.95 10.39
C GLY A 36 -10.80 19.33 9.20
N LEU A 37 -11.78 18.47 9.47
CA LEU A 37 -12.63 17.87 8.43
C LEU A 37 -13.63 18.86 7.82
N ILE A 38 -14.16 19.81 8.60
CA ILE A 38 -15.02 20.89 8.11
C ILE A 38 -14.21 21.85 7.23
N ASP A 39 -13.01 22.21 7.66
CA ASP A 39 -12.10 23.05 6.90
C ASP A 39 -11.71 22.38 5.59
N ALA A 40 -11.42 21.08 5.61
CA ALA A 40 -11.15 20.30 4.40
C ALA A 40 -12.36 20.22 3.45
N ALA A 41 -13.56 19.99 3.98
CA ALA A 41 -14.79 19.98 3.18
C ALA A 41 -15.10 21.37 2.57
N SER A 42 -14.74 22.45 3.26
CA SER A 42 -14.90 23.82 2.77
C SER A 42 -13.85 24.16 1.71
N TYR A 43 -12.59 23.78 1.96
CA TYR A 43 -11.46 23.95 1.06
C TYR A 43 -11.68 23.23 -0.27
N VAL A 44 -12.09 21.96 -0.25
CA VAL A 44 -12.32 21.21 -1.51
C VAL A 44 -13.45 21.82 -2.34
N GLY A 45 -14.42 22.47 -1.70
CA GLY A 45 -15.50 23.20 -2.39
C GLY A 45 -15.03 24.44 -3.16
N GLN A 46 -13.81 24.92 -2.92
CA GLN A 46 -13.18 26.05 -3.62
C GLN A 46 -12.32 25.62 -4.81
N LEU A 47 -12.09 24.32 -4.98
CA LEU A 47 -11.25 23.76 -6.05
C LEU A 47 -12.05 23.58 -7.35
N ASP A 48 -11.34 23.57 -8.48
CA ASP A 48 -11.84 23.19 -9.80
C ASP A 48 -11.57 21.70 -10.07
N ASP A 49 -12.39 21.08 -10.93
CA ASP A 49 -12.21 19.67 -11.31
C ASP A 49 -10.87 19.41 -12.05
N ARG A 50 -10.17 20.46 -12.50
CA ARG A 50 -8.82 20.42 -13.10
C ARG A 50 -7.69 20.60 -12.10
N ASP A 51 -7.98 20.92 -10.83
CA ASP A 51 -6.92 21.04 -9.83
C ASP A 51 -6.14 19.74 -9.70
N ARG A 52 -4.82 19.86 -9.56
CA ARG A 52 -3.88 18.74 -9.62
C ARG A 52 -4.32 17.58 -8.70
N VAL A 53 -4.72 17.89 -7.47
CA VAL A 53 -5.12 16.87 -6.49
C VAL A 53 -6.43 16.17 -6.87
N ILE A 54 -7.37 16.89 -7.48
CA ILE A 54 -8.64 16.33 -7.97
C ILE A 54 -8.39 15.41 -9.16
N VAL A 55 -7.50 15.82 -10.08
CA VAL A 55 -7.08 14.98 -11.21
C VAL A 55 -6.39 13.70 -10.74
N ARG A 56 -5.49 13.79 -9.74
CA ARG A 56 -4.82 12.61 -9.16
C ARG A 56 -5.82 11.61 -8.58
N LEU A 57 -6.75 12.08 -7.75
CA LEU A 57 -7.83 11.24 -7.21
C LEU A 57 -8.69 10.61 -8.31
N ALA A 58 -8.95 11.34 -9.40
CA ALA A 58 -9.70 10.80 -10.53
C ALA A 58 -8.95 9.72 -11.30
N VAL A 59 -7.66 9.93 -11.59
CA VAL A 59 -6.80 8.94 -12.24
C VAL A 59 -6.63 7.69 -11.37
N ALA A 60 -6.61 7.86 -10.04
CA ALA A 60 -6.57 6.75 -9.10
C ALA A 60 -7.92 6.01 -8.95
N GLY A 61 -8.99 6.48 -9.61
CA GLY A 61 -10.28 5.80 -9.64
C GLY A 61 -11.24 6.16 -8.50
N CYS A 62 -10.93 7.17 -7.68
CA CYS A 62 -11.70 7.50 -6.48
C CYS A 62 -13.13 8.00 -6.74
N PHE A 63 -13.53 8.26 -7.98
CA PHE A 63 -14.88 8.74 -8.32
C PHE A 63 -15.73 7.71 -9.07
N ALA A 64 -15.30 6.44 -9.06
CA ALA A 64 -16.06 5.36 -9.68
C ALA A 64 -17.45 5.22 -9.01
N LYS A 65 -18.46 4.79 -9.80
CA LYS A 65 -19.82 4.49 -9.30
C LYS A 65 -20.56 5.71 -8.71
N GLY A 66 -20.18 6.93 -9.09
CA GLY A 66 -20.90 8.15 -8.73
C GLY A 66 -20.74 8.60 -7.27
N ARG A 67 -19.71 8.11 -6.57
CA ARG A 67 -19.35 8.50 -5.21
C ARG A 67 -17.85 8.71 -5.08
N PHE A 68 -17.42 9.41 -4.03
CA PHE A 68 -16.02 9.43 -3.64
C PHE A 68 -15.67 8.20 -2.80
N ASP A 69 -14.59 7.51 -3.17
CA ASP A 69 -14.08 6.31 -2.51
C ASP A 69 -12.54 6.37 -2.49
N PRO A 70 -11.92 6.78 -1.36
CA PRO A 70 -10.47 6.89 -1.26
C PRO A 70 -9.78 5.55 -0.94
N GLY A 71 -10.54 4.45 -0.90
CA GLY A 71 -10.05 3.15 -0.47
C GLY A 71 -9.78 3.07 1.05
N PRO A 72 -9.36 1.89 1.54
CA PRO A 72 -9.24 1.63 2.98
C PRO A 72 -8.16 2.47 3.67
N GLU A 73 -7.04 2.70 2.99
CA GLU A 73 -5.94 3.51 3.53
C GLU A 73 -6.35 5.00 3.63
N GLY A 74 -7.03 5.52 2.60
CA GLY A 74 -7.53 6.89 2.61
C GLY A 74 -8.68 7.10 3.60
N GLU A 75 -9.56 6.10 3.79
CA GLU A 75 -10.55 6.13 4.87
C GLU A 75 -9.87 6.18 6.24
N ALA A 76 -8.84 5.34 6.47
CA ALA A 76 -8.09 5.36 7.72
C ALA A 76 -7.44 6.73 7.96
N LEU A 77 -6.88 7.36 6.92
CA LEU A 77 -6.34 8.72 7.01
C LEU A 77 -7.41 9.74 7.46
N VAL A 78 -8.58 9.76 6.82
CA VAL A 78 -9.68 10.66 7.19
C VAL A 78 -10.14 10.42 8.63
N ARG A 79 -10.20 9.15 9.05
CA ARG A 79 -10.59 8.80 10.41
C ARG A 79 -9.61 9.28 11.46
N HIS A 80 -8.31 9.39 11.16
CA HIS A 80 -7.30 9.83 12.14
C HIS A 80 -6.84 11.27 11.92
N TRP A 81 -7.36 11.96 10.91
CA TRP A 81 -7.02 13.34 10.60
C TRP A 81 -7.23 14.24 11.80
N HIS A 82 -6.17 14.94 12.21
CA HIS A 82 -6.13 15.83 13.37
C HIS A 82 -6.54 15.21 14.71
N TYR A 83 -6.55 13.88 14.81
CA TYR A 83 -6.98 13.21 16.04
C TYR A 83 -5.90 13.23 17.13
N ASP A 84 -4.67 12.84 16.83
CA ASP A 84 -3.59 12.84 17.83
C ASP A 84 -2.70 14.09 17.77
N ASP A 85 -2.59 14.72 16.59
CA ASP A 85 -1.83 15.94 16.34
C ASP A 85 -2.47 16.79 15.25
N ALA A 86 -2.35 18.11 15.33
CA ALA A 86 -3.02 19.10 14.46
C ALA A 86 -2.13 19.62 13.32
N VAL A 87 -1.14 18.84 12.89
CA VAL A 87 -0.20 19.25 11.85
C VAL A 87 -0.83 19.10 10.46
N GLY A 88 -0.55 20.07 9.58
CA GLY A 88 -1.02 20.10 8.20
C GLY A 88 -2.42 20.70 8.04
N GLY A 89 -2.68 21.27 6.87
CA GLY A 89 -3.96 21.85 6.49
C GLY A 89 -4.80 20.95 5.58
N ALA A 90 -5.92 21.49 5.12
CA ALA A 90 -6.84 20.81 4.20
C ALA A 90 -6.16 20.29 2.91
N ALA A 91 -5.19 21.05 2.38
CA ALA A 91 -4.42 20.64 1.21
C ALA A 91 -3.60 19.37 1.48
N ASP A 92 -2.95 19.28 2.65
CA ASP A 92 -2.16 18.11 3.06
C ASP A 92 -3.03 16.86 3.20
N LEU A 93 -4.25 17.00 3.71
CA LEU A 93 -5.22 15.89 3.75
C LEU A 93 -5.55 15.40 2.32
N LEU A 94 -5.86 16.31 1.40
CA LEU A 94 -6.20 15.92 0.02
C LEU A 94 -5.00 15.29 -0.71
N ASP A 95 -3.79 15.82 -0.52
CA ASP A 95 -2.58 15.23 -1.10
C ASP A 95 -2.28 13.86 -0.49
N GLY A 96 -2.51 13.68 0.81
CA GLY A 96 -2.41 12.39 1.49
C GLY A 96 -3.43 11.38 0.96
N LEU A 97 -4.68 11.79 0.75
CA LEU A 97 -5.73 10.97 0.14
C LEU A 97 -5.35 10.53 -1.28
N ALA A 98 -4.86 11.45 -2.10
CA ALA A 98 -4.39 11.14 -3.45
C ALA A 98 -3.25 10.12 -3.43
N ALA A 99 -2.29 10.27 -2.51
CA ALA A 99 -1.19 9.34 -2.36
C ALA A 99 -1.65 7.93 -1.92
N CYS A 100 -2.61 7.83 -0.98
CA CYS A 100 -3.20 6.55 -0.59
C CYS A 100 -3.87 5.84 -1.78
N ALA A 101 -4.66 6.58 -2.55
CA ALA A 101 -5.37 6.04 -3.70
C ALA A 101 -4.41 5.58 -4.82
N GLU A 102 -3.35 6.35 -5.09
CA GLU A 102 -2.32 5.99 -6.07
C GLU A 102 -1.58 4.71 -5.67
N ARG A 103 -1.29 4.52 -4.37
CA ARG A 103 -0.71 3.27 -3.85
C ARG A 103 -1.65 2.09 -4.07
N ALA A 104 -2.92 2.24 -3.72
CA ALA A 104 -3.93 1.19 -3.91
C ALA A 104 -4.06 0.78 -5.39
N ALA A 105 -4.17 1.76 -6.29
CA ALA A 105 -4.25 1.52 -7.73
C ALA A 105 -2.97 0.86 -8.28
N SER A 106 -1.80 1.19 -7.73
CA SER A 106 -0.53 0.59 -8.14
C SER A 106 -0.43 -0.88 -7.67
N ALA A 107 -0.89 -1.17 -6.46
CA ALA A 107 -0.92 -2.54 -5.94
C ALA A 107 -1.87 -3.45 -6.76
N GLU A 108 -3.04 -2.94 -7.15
CA GLU A 108 -4.00 -3.67 -7.99
C GLU A 108 -3.42 -4.00 -9.39
N ARG A 109 -2.70 -3.04 -9.99
CA ARG A 109 -2.00 -3.27 -11.27
C ARG A 109 -0.92 -4.33 -11.12
N ALA A 110 -0.11 -4.29 -10.05
CA ALA A 110 0.92 -5.29 -9.80
C ALA A 110 0.34 -6.70 -9.63
N ALA A 111 -0.76 -6.84 -8.89
CA ALA A 111 -1.47 -8.12 -8.74
C ALA A 111 -1.99 -8.65 -10.09
N SER A 112 -2.55 -7.77 -10.93
CA SER A 112 -3.05 -8.15 -12.26
C SER A 112 -1.94 -8.65 -13.20
N HIS A 113 -0.75 -8.05 -13.14
CA HIS A 113 0.39 -8.48 -13.96
C HIS A 113 1.03 -9.80 -13.46
N GLY A 114 1.05 -10.03 -12.14
CA GLY A 114 1.55 -11.29 -11.56
C GLY A 114 0.69 -12.50 -11.91
N GLN A 115 -0.64 -12.31 -12.02
CA GLN A 115 -1.57 -13.37 -12.44
C GLN A 115 -1.33 -13.80 -13.90
N ALA A 116 -1.07 -12.84 -14.80
CA ALA A 116 -0.79 -13.12 -16.22
C ALA A 116 0.52 -13.90 -16.44
N ALA A 117 1.48 -13.83 -15.50
CA ALA A 117 2.70 -14.62 -15.55
C ALA A 117 2.52 -16.08 -15.06
N SER A 118 1.48 -16.34 -14.25
CA SER A 118 1.22 -17.69 -13.71
C SER A 118 0.36 -18.56 -14.64
N ASP A 119 -0.50 -17.95 -15.46
CA ASP A 119 -1.39 -18.68 -16.39
C ASP A 119 -0.68 -19.15 -17.69
N GLY A 120 0.61 -18.85 -17.87
CA GLY A 120 1.40 -19.19 -19.06
C GLY A 120 2.15 -20.52 -19.03
N GLN A 121 2.08 -21.32 -17.95
CA GLN A 121 2.91 -22.52 -17.77
C GLN A 121 2.09 -23.82 -17.76
N VAL A 122 1.36 -24.08 -18.84
CA VAL A 122 0.75 -25.39 -19.16
C VAL A 122 0.97 -25.76 -20.63
N ALA A 123 2.22 -26.08 -20.97
CA ALA A 123 2.63 -26.91 -22.11
C ALA A 123 4.16 -27.02 -22.01
N SER A 124 4.78 -28.15 -21.69
CA SER A 124 4.71 -29.37 -22.48
C SER A 124 5.35 -30.47 -21.64
N ASP A 125 4.57 -31.47 -21.24
CA ASP A 125 5.10 -32.71 -20.69
C ASP A 125 4.50 -33.88 -21.48
N GLU A 126 4.85 -33.91 -22.77
CA GLU A 126 4.68 -35.09 -23.61
C GLU A 126 5.88 -35.18 -24.57
N ARG A 127 6.86 -36.02 -24.23
CA ARG A 127 7.39 -37.01 -25.18
C ARG A 127 8.35 -38.01 -24.55
N ALA A 128 7.82 -39.22 -24.45
CA ALA A 128 8.38 -40.46 -24.98
C ALA A 128 9.74 -40.95 -24.43
N VAL A 129 9.60 -42.00 -23.62
CA VAL A 129 10.51 -43.13 -23.49
C VAL A 129 11.16 -43.51 -24.82
N SER A 130 12.48 -43.63 -24.84
CA SER A 130 13.18 -44.62 -25.65
C SER A 130 14.38 -45.15 -24.88
N ASP A 131 14.42 -46.47 -24.85
CA ASP A 131 15.27 -47.36 -24.10
C ASP A 131 16.63 -47.59 -24.78
N GLU A 132 17.53 -48.22 -24.04
CA GLU A 132 18.72 -48.98 -24.47
C GLU A 132 20.04 -48.27 -24.88
N ARG A 133 21.05 -48.36 -23.97
CA ARG A 133 22.17 -49.34 -23.96
C ARG A 133 23.62 -48.80 -23.89
N ALA A 134 24.38 -49.51 -23.03
CA ALA A 134 25.85 -49.75 -22.98
C ALA A 134 26.74 -48.56 -22.58
N VAL A 135 27.29 -48.45 -21.36
CA VAL A 135 28.34 -49.25 -20.66
C VAL A 135 29.74 -49.17 -21.31
N SER A 136 30.65 -48.54 -20.53
CA SER A 136 32.12 -48.66 -20.48
C SER A 136 32.93 -48.16 -21.70
N ASP A 137 34.10 -47.53 -21.59
CA ASP A 137 35.09 -47.54 -20.52
C ASP A 137 36.11 -46.37 -20.63
N GLU A 138 36.74 -46.11 -19.47
CA GLU A 138 38.12 -45.64 -19.23
C GLU A 138 38.71 -44.28 -19.68
N ARG A 139 39.32 -43.67 -18.65
CA ARG A 139 40.56 -42.84 -18.58
C ARG A 139 40.50 -41.34 -18.93
N ALA A 140 40.73 -40.51 -17.90
CA ALA A 140 42.11 -40.12 -17.53
C ALA A 140 42.19 -39.40 -16.17
N VAL A 141 43.19 -39.85 -15.42
CA VAL A 141 43.82 -39.37 -14.17
C VAL A 141 44.19 -37.87 -14.18
N SER A 142 43.95 -37.14 -13.08
CA SER A 142 45.00 -36.69 -12.11
C SER A 142 44.58 -35.44 -11.34
N GLY A 143 44.88 -35.41 -10.03
CA GLY A 143 45.03 -34.15 -9.28
C GLY A 143 44.48 -34.15 -7.87
N GLU A 144 45.21 -34.75 -6.93
CA GLU A 144 45.09 -34.51 -5.48
C GLU A 144 45.23 -33.02 -5.13
N GLN A 145 44.45 -32.54 -4.16
CA GLN A 145 45.02 -31.92 -2.95
C GLN A 145 43.95 -31.60 -1.88
N ALA A 146 44.25 -32.07 -0.67
CA ALA A 146 43.57 -31.82 0.58
C ALA A 146 43.69 -30.33 1.01
N VAL A 147 42.76 -29.87 1.85
CA VAL A 147 43.01 -29.60 3.28
C VAL A 147 41.67 -29.21 3.94
N SER A 148 41.48 -29.81 5.10
CA SER A 148 40.42 -29.66 6.08
C SER A 148 40.48 -28.28 6.73
N ASP A 149 39.35 -27.58 6.88
CA ASP A 149 39.26 -26.49 7.84
C ASP A 149 38.06 -26.63 8.78
N GLU A 150 38.45 -27.04 9.98
CA GLU A 150 37.79 -27.03 11.27
C GLU A 150 37.32 -25.60 11.62
N GLN A 151 36.13 -25.21 11.15
CA GLN A 151 35.46 -23.98 11.58
C GLN A 151 34.14 -24.24 12.33
N ALA A 152 34.08 -25.40 13.00
CA ALA A 152 33.06 -25.72 13.98
C ALA A 152 33.70 -25.76 15.37
N ARG A 153 33.92 -24.58 16.00
CA ARG A 153 34.00 -24.37 17.48
C ARG A 153 34.57 -22.98 17.80
N ARG A 154 33.70 -21.97 17.89
CA ARG A 154 33.94 -20.81 18.78
C ARG A 154 32.64 -20.05 19.09
N ALA A 155 31.67 -20.81 19.59
CA ALA A 155 30.70 -20.28 20.54
C ALA A 155 31.33 -20.36 21.95
N ALA A 156 31.02 -19.36 22.77
CA ALA A 156 31.39 -19.18 24.17
C ALA A 156 32.84 -18.72 24.44
N ALA A 157 32.99 -17.41 24.67
CA ALA A 157 33.55 -16.84 25.90
C ALA A 157 34.20 -15.48 25.60
N PHE A 158 33.42 -14.39 25.62
CA PHE A 158 33.97 -13.07 25.93
C PHE A 158 32.85 -12.15 26.41
N SER A 159 32.73 -12.00 27.73
CA SER A 159 32.62 -10.69 28.38
C SER A 159 32.47 -10.87 29.89
N LEU A 160 33.61 -10.82 30.57
CA LEU A 160 33.74 -10.45 31.97
C LEU A 160 34.95 -9.54 32.09
N HIS A 161 34.69 -8.24 31.95
CA HIS A 161 35.39 -7.18 32.66
C HIS A 161 34.48 -5.96 32.75
#